data_AF-A0A369XLI3-F1
#
_entry.id   AF-A0A369XLI3-F1
#
_cell.length_a   1.000
_cell.length_b   1.000
_cell.length_c   1.000
_cell.angle_alpha   90.00
_cell.angle_beta   90.00
_cell.angle_gamma   90.00
#
_symmetry.space_group_name_H-M   'P 1'
#
loop_
_entity.id
_entity.type
_entity.pdbx_description
1 polymer ?
#
loop_
_entity_poly.entity_id
_entity_poly.type
_entity_poly.pdbx_seq_one_letter_code
_entity_poly.pdbx_strand_id
1 'polypeptide(L)'
;MIGPCFRALLAAFLLLTASPLFADEAAVEQPKLTARPQGLLRGDLTLTALDEKAAFAFSQAAIGRALGDFVLLDRDGQPVELSRYLGKPLLVN
;
A
#
# COMPACT_ATOMS: atom_id res chain seq x y z
N MET A 1 34.69 -30.48 -38.47
CA MET A 1 34.11 -31.01 -37.22
C MET A 1 33.46 -29.90 -36.35
N ILE A 2 32.78 -28.91 -36.95
CA ILE A 2 32.24 -27.72 -36.24
C ILE A 2 30.69 -27.66 -36.19
N GLY A 3 30.00 -28.47 -37.00
CA GLY A 3 28.53 -28.51 -37.06
C GLY A 3 27.78 -29.07 -35.83
N PRO A 4 28.28 -30.08 -35.07
CA PRO A 4 27.50 -30.67 -33.98
C PRO A 4 27.51 -29.79 -32.71
N CYS A 5 28.61 -29.08 -32.43
CA CYS A 5 28.69 -28.18 -31.27
C CYS A 5 27.81 -26.93 -31.43
N PHE A 6 27.69 -26.38 -32.66
CA PHE A 6 26.86 -25.20 -32.89
C PHE A 6 25.36 -25.50 -32.72
N ARG A 7 24.92 -26.70 -33.10
CA ARG A 7 23.54 -27.18 -32.89
C ARG A 7 23.22 -27.42 -31.41
N ALA A 8 24.18 -27.92 -30.64
CA ALA A 8 24.02 -28.10 -29.19
C ALA A 8 23.90 -26.74 -28.46
N LEU A 9 24.66 -25.73 -28.91
CA LEU A 9 24.66 -24.39 -28.31
C LEU A 9 23.37 -23.61 -28.62
N LEU A 10 22.81 -23.78 -29.82
CA LEU A 10 21.50 -23.21 -30.18
C LEU A 10 20.35 -23.86 -29.39
N ALA A 11 20.39 -25.17 -29.16
CA ALA A 11 19.36 -25.89 -28.38
C ALA A 11 19.37 -25.49 -26.90
N ALA A 12 20.55 -25.28 -26.32
CA ALA A 12 20.68 -24.77 -24.95
C ALA A 12 20.17 -23.32 -24.82
N PHE A 13 20.38 -22.48 -25.84
CA PHE A 13 19.87 -21.10 -25.86
C PHE A 13 18.33 -21.06 -25.97
N LEU A 14 17.74 -21.94 -26.76
CA LEU A 14 16.28 -22.08 -26.87
C LEU A 14 15.63 -22.56 -25.57
N LEU A 15 16.27 -23.51 -24.87
CA LEU A 15 15.82 -23.99 -23.55
C LEU A 15 15.90 -22.91 -22.45
N LEU A 16 16.83 -21.96 -22.55
CA LEU A 16 16.97 -20.88 -21.56
C LEU A 16 15.90 -19.78 -21.69
N THR A 17 15.31 -19.59 -22.88
CA THR A 17 14.22 -18.62 -23.10
C THR A 17 12.83 -19.14 -22.71
N ALA A 18 12.71 -20.44 -22.45
CA ALA A 18 11.45 -21.10 -22.13
C ALA A 18 11.27 -21.33 -20.63
N SER A 19 11.74 -20.41 -19.80
CA SER A 19 11.23 -20.28 -18.43
C SER A 19 10.08 -19.28 -18.45
N PRO A 20 8.81 -19.72 -18.64
CA PRO A 20 7.75 -19.07 -17.91
C PRO A 20 8.02 -19.46 -16.46
N LEU A 21 8.91 -18.71 -15.80
CA LEU A 21 8.85 -18.62 -14.35
C LEU A 21 7.40 -18.25 -14.10
N PHE A 22 6.64 -19.21 -13.56
CA PHE A 22 5.24 -19.06 -13.23
C PHE A 22 5.08 -17.68 -12.58
N ALA A 23 4.60 -16.73 -13.37
CA ALA A 23 3.90 -15.59 -12.83
C ALA A 23 2.70 -16.26 -12.21
N ASP A 24 2.82 -16.48 -10.91
CA ASP A 24 1.71 -16.72 -10.02
C ASP A 24 0.69 -15.66 -10.39
N GLU A 25 -0.23 -16.05 -11.26
CA GLU A 25 -1.49 -15.37 -11.52
C GLU A 25 -2.35 -15.59 -10.27
N ALA A 26 -1.78 -15.28 -9.10
CA ALA A 26 -2.50 -14.64 -8.04
C ALA A 26 -3.08 -13.40 -8.71
N ALA A 27 -4.27 -13.60 -9.27
CA ALA A 27 -5.30 -12.58 -9.32
C ALA A 27 -5.02 -11.66 -8.15
N VAL A 28 -4.56 -10.45 -8.45
CA VAL A 28 -4.52 -9.38 -7.48
C VAL A 28 -5.99 -9.19 -7.14
N GLU A 29 -6.50 -9.99 -6.21
CA GLU A 29 -7.71 -9.70 -5.49
C GLU A 29 -7.41 -8.34 -4.89
N GLN A 30 -7.93 -7.30 -5.55
CA GLN A 30 -8.03 -6.00 -4.92
C GLN A 30 -8.66 -6.29 -3.57
N PRO A 31 -7.97 -5.96 -2.45
CA PRO A 31 -8.51 -6.24 -1.14
C PRO A 31 -9.86 -5.56 -1.10
N LYS A 32 -10.94 -6.35 -1.09
CA LYS A 32 -12.29 -5.83 -1.11
C LYS A 32 -12.47 -5.08 0.20
N LEU A 33 -12.30 -3.75 0.11
CA LEU A 33 -12.48 -2.79 1.19
C LEU A 33 -13.96 -2.86 1.58
N THR A 34 -14.29 -3.85 2.40
CA THR A 34 -15.59 -4.00 3.02
C THR A 34 -15.71 -2.86 4.01
N ALA A 35 -16.17 -1.71 3.51
CA ALA A 35 -16.47 -0.55 4.32
C ALA A 35 -17.47 -0.99 5.40
N ARG A 36 -16.95 -1.20 6.62
CA ARG A 36 -17.82 -1.40 7.78
C ARG A 36 -18.61 -0.09 7.90
N PRO A 37 -19.96 -0.14 7.96
CA PRO A 37 -20.75 1.08 8.07
C PRO A 37 -20.26 1.83 9.30
N GLN A 38 -19.64 2.99 9.07
CA GLN A 38 -19.18 3.87 10.14
C GLN A 38 -20.47 4.40 10.78
N GLY A 39 -20.87 3.78 11.89
CA GLY A 39 -22.11 4.12 12.57
C GLY A 39 -22.18 5.61 12.84
N LEU A 40 -23.35 6.20 12.58
CA LEU A 40 -23.78 7.58 12.83
C LEU A 40 -22.64 8.49 13.34
N LEU A 41 -21.79 8.98 12.43
CA LEU A 41 -20.83 10.03 12.74
C LEU A 41 -21.62 11.20 13.34
N ARG A 42 -21.25 11.63 14.55
CA ARG A 42 -22.00 12.63 15.32
C ARG A 42 -22.26 13.87 14.44
N GLY A 43 -23.52 14.04 14.07
CA GLY A 43 -24.20 15.27 13.65
C GLY A 43 -23.50 16.11 12.58
N ASP A 44 -24.08 16.08 11.36
CA ASP A 44 -23.89 17.01 10.22
C ASP A 44 -23.03 16.55 9.03
N LEU A 45 -22.26 15.47 9.17
CA LEU A 45 -21.53 14.89 8.04
C LEU A 45 -22.49 14.16 7.12
N THR A 46 -22.99 14.85 6.09
CA THR A 46 -23.74 14.23 4.99
C THR A 46 -22.89 13.10 4.41
N LEU A 47 -23.43 11.89 4.43
CA LEU A 47 -22.78 10.66 3.96
C LEU A 47 -22.67 10.67 2.43
N THR A 48 -21.91 11.62 1.88
CA THR A 48 -21.49 11.57 0.49
C THR A 48 -20.65 10.30 0.37
N ALA A 49 -21.05 9.38 -0.50
CA ALA A 49 -20.30 8.15 -0.74
C ALA A 49 -18.83 8.52 -0.93
N LEU A 50 -17.95 8.00 -0.06
CA LEU A 50 -16.53 8.29 -0.09
C LEU A 50 -15.97 7.76 -1.41
N ASP A 51 -15.46 8.64 -2.28
CA ASP A 51 -14.82 8.22 -3.52
C ASP A 51 -13.49 7.52 -3.21
N GLU A 52 -13.45 6.21 -3.48
CA GLU A 52 -12.31 5.35 -3.18
C GLU A 52 -11.03 5.85 -3.85
N LYS A 53 -11.12 6.24 -5.13
CA LYS A 53 -9.95 6.66 -5.91
C LYS A 53 -9.36 7.96 -5.37
N ALA A 54 -10.20 8.95 -5.08
CA ALA A 54 -9.75 10.20 -4.47
C ALA A 54 -9.21 9.98 -3.04
N ALA A 55 -9.88 9.17 -2.22
CA ALA A 55 -9.44 8.89 -0.85
C ALA A 55 -8.08 8.18 -0.82
N PHE A 56 -7.86 7.22 -1.72
CA PHE A 56 -6.57 6.56 -1.86
C PHE A 56 -5.49 7.54 -2.32
N ALA A 57 -5.74 8.32 -3.39
CA ALA A 57 -4.78 9.30 -3.88
C ALA A 57 -4.41 10.34 -2.81
N PHE A 58 -5.39 10.80 -2.03
CA PHE A 58 -5.18 11.70 -0.90
C PHE A 58 -4.25 11.09 0.16
N SER A 59 -4.47 9.82 0.49
CA SER A 59 -3.68 9.09 1.50
C SER A 59 -2.23 8.90 1.03
N GLN A 60 -2.04 8.51 -0.23
CA GLN A 60 -0.70 8.34 -0.81
C GLN A 60 0.06 9.67 -0.85
N ALA A 61 -0.62 10.77 -1.16
CA ALA A 61 -0.02 12.11 -1.18
C ALA A 61 0.44 12.61 0.20
N ALA A 62 0.00 11.97 1.29
CA ALA A 62 0.45 12.32 2.64
C ALA A 62 1.84 11.78 2.99
N ILE A 63 2.33 10.75 2.27
CA ILE A 63 3.60 10.10 2.58
C ILE A 63 4.77 11.07 2.38
N GLY A 64 5.67 11.12 3.36
CA GLY A 64 6.86 11.98 3.33
C GLY A 64 6.60 13.46 3.59
N ARG A 65 5.33 13.86 3.82
CA ARG A 65 5.01 15.22 4.27
C ARG A 65 5.32 15.36 5.76
N ALA A 66 5.77 16.55 6.16
CA ALA A 66 5.88 16.89 7.56
C ALA A 66 4.51 16.82 8.24
N LEU A 67 4.45 16.24 9.45
CA LEU A 67 3.25 16.30 10.27
C LEU A 67 3.05 17.74 10.74
N GLY A 68 1.80 18.21 10.65
CA GLY A 68 1.40 19.50 11.20
C GLY A 68 1.24 19.49 12.72
N ASP A 69 0.85 20.64 13.27
CA ASP A 69 0.63 20.81 14.70
C ASP A 69 -0.75 20.25 15.09
N PHE A 70 -0.74 19.03 15.64
CA PHE A 70 -1.94 18.34 16.11
C PHE A 70 -1.91 18.15 17.63
N VAL A 71 -3.05 18.38 18.28
CA VAL A 71 -3.28 18.08 19.69
C VAL A 71 -4.21 16.86 19.76
N LEU A 72 -3.71 15.79 20.37
CA LEU A 72 -4.46 14.57 20.64
C LEU A 72 -4.92 14.55 22.09
N LEU A 73 -5.84 13.64 22.40
CA LEU A 73 -6.19 13.33 23.79
C LEU A 73 -5.49 12.05 24.18
N ASP A 74 -4.84 12.04 25.34
CA ASP A 74 -4.32 10.82 25.93
C ASP A 74 -5.44 9.97 26.56
N ARG A 75 -5.06 8.87 27.18
CA ARG A 75 -6.01 7.92 27.79
C ARG A 75 -6.76 8.52 28.98
N ASP A 76 -6.18 9.51 29.64
CA ASP A 76 -6.75 10.24 30.76
C ASP A 76 -7.48 11.51 30.31
N GLY A 77 -7.61 11.71 28.99
CA GLY A 77 -8.27 12.86 28.37
C GLY A 77 -7.45 14.14 28.39
N GLN A 78 -6.15 14.07 28.73
CA GLN A 78 -5.29 15.25 28.72
C GLN A 78 -4.86 15.60 27.28
N PRO A 79 -4.81 16.88 26.92
CA PRO A 79 -4.31 17.31 25.63
C PRO A 79 -2.80 17.06 25.53
N VAL A 80 -2.38 16.38 24.46
CA VAL A 80 -0.98 16.06 24.17
C VAL A 80 -0.66 16.42 22.73
N GLU A 81 0.35 17.26 22.54
CA GLU A 81 0.84 17.62 21.21
C GLU A 81 1.58 16.45 20.55
N LEU A 82 1.28 16.20 19.27
CA LEU A 82 1.95 15.16 18.49
C LEU A 82 3.43 15.52 18.22
N SER A 83 3.74 16.81 18.16
CA SER A 83 5.10 17.36 18.03
C SER A 83 6.08 16.81 19.07
N ARG A 84 5.58 16.51 20.28
CA ARG A 84 6.35 15.97 21.41
C ARG A 84 6.97 14.60 21.12
N TYR A 85 6.40 13.84 20.17
CA TYR A 85 6.86 12.51 19.81
C TYR A 85 7.75 12.48 18.57
N LEU A 86 7.98 13.64 17.94
CA LEU A 86 8.90 13.76 16.82
C LEU A 86 10.36 13.49 17.25
N GLY A 87 11.21 13.13 16.30
CA GLY A 87 12.62 12.79 16.54
C GLY A 87 12.88 11.32 16.88
N LYS A 88 11.82 10.53 17.10
CA LYS A 88 11.86 9.06 17.18
C LYS A 88 10.79 8.47 16.26
N PRO A 89 10.97 7.25 15.73
CA PRO A 89 9.90 6.58 15.00
C PRO A 89 8.71 6.34 15.95
N LEU A 90 7.55 6.88 15.59
CA LEU A 90 6.30 6.73 16.33
C LEU A 90 5.47 5.60 15.69
N LEU A 91 5.02 4.66 16.51
CA LEU A 91 4.07 3.62 16.10
C LEU A 91 2.69 3.99 16.64
N VAL A 92 1.68 3.94 15.78
CA VAL A 92 0.27 4.17 16.11
C VAL A 92 -0.49 2.87 15.90
N ASN A 93 -1.42 2.55 16.80
CA ASN A 93 -2.27 1.35 16.79
C ASN A 93 -3.73 1.77 16.93
#